data_AF-A0A3E0WZ11-F1
#
_entry.id   AF-A0A3E0WZ11-F1
#
_cell.length_a   1.000
_cell.length_b   1.000
_cell.length_c   1.000
_cell.angle_alpha   90.00
_cell.angle_beta   90.00
_cell.angle_gamma   90.00
#
_symmetry.space_group_name_H-M   'P 1'
#
loop_
_entity.id
_entity.type
_entity.pdbx_description
1 polymer ?
#
loop_
_entity_poly.entity_id
_entity_poly.type
_entity_poly.pdbx_seq_one_letter_code
_entity_poly.pdbx_strand_id
1 'polypeptide(L)'
;MSRARAVHGLRDEIAALDEATEAYISQAQAQTDLFAQLRAAAHSIAAQRQREELQRNLRVLDATGQGVPPRWSLARLEADYDELLLRVSVRPESSGDYARDMREGLSAALAHAGFTVTSAAQYTVFARLDIEDLSPRDGWHWRNGVLEVSLRDEYGHSVGSRRWVLKEAATDPALADRRIIEAAVATLVDELGAAIFSFTE
;
A
#
# COMPACT_ATOMS: atom_id res chain seq x y z
N MET A 1 -7.17 28.78 26.31
CA MET A 1 -8.24 27.75 26.23
C MET A 1 -8.42 27.12 27.60
N SER A 2 -9.64 26.86 28.09
CA SER A 2 -9.85 26.17 29.37
C SER A 2 -9.74 24.66 29.20
N ARG A 3 -9.23 23.95 30.22
CA ARG A 3 -9.13 22.47 30.24
C ARG A 3 -10.47 21.79 29.93
N ALA A 4 -11.56 22.31 30.50
CA ALA A 4 -12.91 21.81 30.23
C ALA A 4 -13.33 21.93 28.75
N ARG A 5 -13.01 23.05 28.08
CA ARG A 5 -13.28 23.22 26.65
C ARG A 5 -12.44 22.24 25.80
N ALA A 6 -11.19 22.00 26.19
CA ALA A 6 -10.32 21.04 25.49
C ALA A 6 -10.84 19.60 25.63
N VAL A 7 -11.28 19.20 26.83
CA VAL A 7 -11.91 17.90 27.09
C VAL A 7 -13.17 17.71 26.26
N HIS A 8 -14.03 18.74 26.18
CA HIS A 8 -15.24 18.67 25.37
C HIS A 8 -14.92 18.50 23.89
N GLY A 9 -14.00 19.32 23.34
CA GLY A 9 -13.58 19.22 21.95
C GLY A 9 -13.03 17.84 21.58
N LEU A 10 -12.18 17.25 22.43
CA LEU A 10 -11.67 15.90 22.20
C LEU A 10 -12.76 14.83 22.18
N ARG A 11 -13.81 14.97 23.01
CA ARG A 11 -14.94 14.04 23.00
C ARG A 11 -15.77 14.18 21.73
N ASP A 12 -15.97 15.40 21.25
CA ASP A 12 -16.70 15.68 20.01
C ASP A 12 -15.91 15.14 18.80
N GLU A 13 -14.59 15.32 18.77
CA GLU A 13 -13.73 14.74 17.72
C GLU A 13 -13.72 13.21 17.74
N ILE A 14 -13.69 12.59 18.92
CA ILE A 14 -13.83 11.13 19.06
C ILE A 14 -15.18 10.65 18.52
N ALA A 15 -16.27 11.36 18.82
CA ALA A 15 -17.60 11.01 18.32
C ALA A 15 -17.68 11.12 16.78
N ALA A 16 -17.10 12.18 16.21
CA ALA A 16 -17.02 12.34 14.76
C ALA A 16 -16.22 11.22 14.07
N LEU A 17 -15.12 10.76 14.69
CA LEU A 17 -14.35 9.62 14.18
C LEU A 17 -15.12 8.29 14.28
N ASP A 18 -15.91 8.12 15.34
CA ASP A 18 -16.78 6.95 15.49
C ASP A 18 -17.89 6.92 14.42
N GLU A 19 -18.47 8.08 14.08
CA GLU A 19 -19.44 8.23 12.98
C GLU A 19 -18.79 8.00 11.61
N ALA A 20 -17.59 8.55 11.38
CA ALA A 20 -16.83 8.32 10.15
C ALA A 20 -16.51 6.84 9.97
N THR A 21 -16.10 6.16 11.04
CA THR A 21 -15.84 4.70 11.03
C THR A 21 -17.09 3.93 10.58
N GLU A 22 -18.26 4.26 11.13
CA GLU A 22 -19.53 3.62 10.76
C GLU A 22 -19.91 3.86 9.29
N ALA A 23 -19.68 5.09 8.79
CA ALA A 23 -19.89 5.43 7.39
C ALA A 23 -18.96 4.62 6.46
N TYR A 24 -17.68 4.49 6.81
CA TYR A 24 -16.72 3.71 6.03
C TYR A 24 -17.02 2.20 6.05
N ILE A 25 -17.45 1.64 7.19
CA ILE A 25 -17.92 0.25 7.25
C ILE A 25 -19.12 0.05 6.35
N SER A 26 -20.10 0.96 6.40
CA SER A 26 -21.31 0.90 5.56
C SER A 26 -20.96 1.02 4.08
N GLN A 27 -20.00 1.88 3.74
CA GLN A 27 -19.48 2.03 2.38
C GLN A 27 -18.81 0.74 1.91
N ALA A 28 -17.94 0.13 2.72
CA ALA A 28 -17.29 -1.14 2.39
C ALA A 28 -18.32 -2.24 2.10
N GLN A 29 -19.38 -2.33 2.91
CA GLN A 29 -20.45 -3.32 2.70
C GLN A 29 -21.29 -3.08 1.43
N ALA A 30 -21.35 -1.84 0.93
CA ALA A 30 -22.11 -1.46 -0.25
C ALA A 30 -21.33 -1.60 -1.57
N GLN A 31 -20.00 -1.71 -1.52
CA GLN A 31 -19.18 -1.84 -2.72
C GLN A 31 -19.19 -3.26 -3.26
N THR A 32 -19.20 -3.41 -4.58
CA THR A 32 -18.99 -4.72 -5.24
C THR A 32 -17.51 -4.97 -5.55
N ASP A 33 -16.78 -3.91 -5.89
CA ASP A 33 -15.34 -3.97 -6.21
C ASP A 33 -14.50 -4.17 -4.94
N LEU A 34 -13.61 -5.17 -4.95
CA LEU A 34 -12.86 -5.59 -3.78
C LEU A 34 -11.83 -4.56 -3.33
N PHE A 35 -11.17 -3.84 -4.24
CA PHE A 35 -10.26 -2.75 -3.88
C PHE A 35 -11.00 -1.54 -3.31
N ALA A 36 -12.21 -1.24 -3.80
CA ALA A 36 -13.07 -0.23 -3.21
C ALA A 36 -13.55 -0.62 -1.80
N GLN A 37 -13.86 -1.91 -1.58
CA GLN A 37 -14.14 -2.45 -0.23
C GLN A 37 -12.92 -2.28 0.69
N LEU A 38 -11.72 -2.67 0.22
CA LEU A 38 -10.47 -2.52 0.96
C LEU A 38 -10.16 -1.06 1.30
N ARG A 39 -10.34 -0.14 0.36
CA ARG A 39 -10.16 1.31 0.60
C ARG A 39 -11.06 1.82 1.71
N ALA A 40 -12.35 1.51 1.64
CA ALA A 40 -13.29 1.90 2.68
C ALA A 40 -12.92 1.28 4.04
N ALA A 41 -12.54 0.00 4.07
CA ALA A 41 -12.07 -0.66 5.28
C ALA A 41 -10.79 -0.01 5.87
N ALA A 42 -9.82 0.34 5.02
CA ALA A 42 -8.59 1.05 5.42
C ALA A 42 -8.90 2.41 6.06
N HIS A 43 -9.82 3.19 5.48
CA HIS A 43 -10.26 4.44 6.08
C HIS A 43 -10.92 4.26 7.45
N SER A 44 -11.69 3.17 7.65
CA SER A 44 -12.27 2.86 8.96
C SER A 44 -11.18 2.58 10.02
N ILE A 45 -10.11 1.88 9.64
CA ILE A 45 -8.94 1.61 10.50
C ILE A 45 -8.21 2.91 10.82
N ALA A 46 -7.95 3.75 9.82
CA ALA A 46 -7.28 5.04 10.01
C ALA A 46 -8.06 5.95 10.98
N ALA A 47 -9.39 6.02 10.82
CA ALA A 47 -10.26 6.77 11.73
C ALA A 47 -10.17 6.26 13.17
N GLN A 48 -10.14 4.93 13.37
CA GLN A 48 -9.99 4.34 14.71
C GLN A 48 -8.60 4.51 15.32
N ARG A 49 -7.52 4.48 14.52
CA ARG A 49 -6.17 4.81 15.00
C ARG A 49 -6.08 6.25 15.51
N GLN A 50 -6.64 7.20 14.74
CA GLN A 50 -6.72 8.60 15.17
C GLN A 50 -7.58 8.75 16.43
N ARG A 51 -8.69 8.02 16.52
CA ARG A 51 -9.55 8.01 17.71
C ARG A 51 -8.78 7.54 18.95
N GLU A 52 -7.94 6.51 18.84
CA GLU A 52 -7.11 6.04 19.95
C GLU A 52 -6.08 7.08 20.41
N GLU A 53 -5.50 7.86 19.48
CA GLU A 53 -4.62 8.98 19.81
C GLU A 53 -5.36 10.05 20.62
N LEU A 54 -6.54 10.47 20.17
CA LEU A 54 -7.36 11.44 20.88
C LEU A 54 -7.82 10.92 22.25
N GLN A 55 -8.13 9.63 22.33
CA GLN A 55 -8.49 8.95 23.59
C GLN A 55 -7.33 8.99 24.59
N ARG A 56 -6.09 8.76 24.15
CA ARG A 56 -4.90 8.87 25.02
C ARG A 56 -4.75 10.29 25.56
N ASN A 57 -4.93 11.29 24.69
CA ASN A 57 -4.87 12.70 25.08
C ASN A 57 -6.00 13.07 26.06
N LEU A 58 -7.23 12.57 25.81
CA LEU A 58 -8.38 12.78 26.68
C LEU A 58 -8.14 12.23 28.07
N ARG A 59 -7.60 11.01 28.22
CA ARG A 59 -7.32 10.41 29.53
C ARG A 59 -6.29 11.21 30.35
N VAL A 60 -5.35 11.89 29.70
CA VAL A 60 -4.38 12.78 30.37
C VAL A 60 -5.06 14.09 30.82
N LEU A 61 -5.98 14.61 30.01
CA LEU A 61 -6.66 15.88 30.25
C LEU A 61 -7.94 15.77 31.08
N ASP A 62 -8.55 14.61 31.19
CA ASP A 62 -9.69 14.38 32.08
C ASP A 62 -9.18 14.05 33.48
N ALA A 63 -9.56 14.85 34.47
CA ALA A 63 -9.15 14.65 35.87
C ALA A 63 -9.65 13.32 36.46
N THR A 64 -10.67 12.72 35.85
CA THR A 64 -11.21 11.40 36.24
C THR A 64 -10.46 10.23 35.57
N GLY A 65 -9.58 10.52 34.59
CA GLY A 65 -8.93 9.52 33.74
C GLY A 65 -9.91 8.75 32.85
N GLN A 66 -11.19 9.13 32.81
CA GLN A 66 -12.21 8.45 32.03
C GLN A 66 -12.08 8.83 30.56
N GLY A 67 -11.93 7.83 29.71
CA GLY A 67 -12.01 8.00 28.25
C GLY A 67 -13.40 7.64 27.72
N VAL A 68 -13.57 7.74 26.40
CA VAL A 68 -14.78 7.29 25.70
C VAL A 68 -14.65 5.81 25.30
N PRO A 69 -15.54 4.91 25.73
CA PRO A 69 -15.50 3.50 25.32
C PRO A 69 -15.54 3.35 23.79
N PRO A 70 -14.71 2.49 23.18
CA PRO A 70 -14.72 2.28 21.73
C PRO A 70 -16.01 1.61 21.28
N ARG A 71 -16.67 2.17 20.25
CA ARG A 71 -17.80 1.52 19.56
C ARG A 71 -17.32 0.39 18.65
N TRP A 72 -16.15 0.56 18.06
CA TRP A 72 -15.53 -0.36 17.11
C TRP A 72 -14.19 -0.86 17.66
N SER A 73 -13.86 -2.12 17.42
CA SER A 73 -12.57 -2.69 17.83
C SER A 73 -11.57 -2.53 16.69
N LEU A 74 -10.50 -1.77 16.91
CA LEU A 74 -9.41 -1.61 15.92
C LEU A 74 -8.84 -2.96 15.50
N ALA A 75 -8.52 -3.83 16.46
CA ALA A 75 -7.99 -5.18 16.18
C ALA A 75 -8.95 -6.02 15.32
N ARG A 76 -10.27 -5.88 15.50
CA ARG A 76 -11.26 -6.57 14.67
C ARG A 76 -11.30 -5.98 13.26
N LEU A 77 -11.27 -4.66 13.11
CA LEU A 77 -11.26 -4.01 11.80
C LEU A 77 -10.00 -4.40 11.01
N GLU A 78 -8.85 -4.49 11.66
CA GLU A 78 -7.58 -4.95 11.05
C GLU A 78 -7.68 -6.42 10.62
N ALA A 79 -8.24 -7.30 11.46
CA ALA A 79 -8.46 -8.70 11.09
C ALA A 79 -9.44 -8.87 9.92
N ASP A 80 -10.55 -8.13 9.93
CA ASP A 80 -11.55 -8.14 8.84
C ASP A 80 -10.93 -7.60 7.53
N TYR A 81 -10.03 -6.60 7.61
CA TYR A 81 -9.27 -6.09 6.48
C TYR A 81 -8.29 -7.12 5.92
N ASP A 82 -7.53 -7.80 6.78
CA ASP A 82 -6.60 -8.85 6.37
C ASP A 82 -7.33 -10.02 5.70
N GLU A 83 -8.51 -10.42 6.21
CA GLU A 83 -9.35 -11.45 5.58
C GLU A 83 -9.84 -11.00 4.19
N LEU A 84 -10.24 -9.72 4.06
CA LEU A 84 -10.65 -9.16 2.80
C LEU A 84 -9.51 -9.14 1.78
N LEU A 85 -8.30 -8.83 2.23
CA LEU A 85 -7.10 -8.81 1.39
C LEU A 85 -6.78 -10.19 0.82
N LEU A 86 -6.92 -11.25 1.61
CA LEU A 86 -6.65 -12.63 1.16
C LEU A 86 -7.53 -13.06 -0.03
N ARG A 87 -8.67 -12.38 -0.22
CA ARG A 87 -9.58 -12.62 -1.36
C ARG A 87 -9.11 -11.95 -2.64
N VAL A 88 -8.13 -11.05 -2.57
CA VAL A 88 -7.58 -10.36 -3.73
C VAL A 88 -6.70 -11.31 -4.53
N SER A 89 -7.21 -11.72 -5.68
CA SER A 89 -6.43 -12.40 -6.71
C SER A 89 -5.80 -11.39 -7.67
N VAL A 90 -4.52 -11.56 -8.00
CA VAL A 90 -3.77 -10.71 -8.93
C VAL A 90 -3.09 -11.52 -10.04
N ARG A 91 -3.06 -10.98 -11.25
CA ARG A 91 -2.29 -11.49 -12.38
C ARG A 91 -1.07 -10.59 -12.62
N PRO A 92 0.16 -11.11 -12.53
CA PRO A 92 1.36 -10.37 -12.84
C PRO A 92 1.55 -10.31 -14.36
N GLU A 93 1.71 -9.10 -14.88
CA GLU A 93 2.05 -8.81 -16.26
C GLU A 93 3.24 -7.86 -16.34
N SER A 94 3.92 -7.87 -17.48
CA SER A 94 5.12 -7.06 -17.69
C SER A 94 5.34 -6.76 -19.16
N SER A 95 6.06 -5.69 -19.47
CA SER A 95 6.49 -5.37 -20.83
C SER A 95 7.91 -4.82 -20.89
N GLY A 96 8.41 -4.63 -22.12
CA GLY A 96 9.75 -4.13 -22.39
C GLY A 96 10.79 -5.24 -22.48
N ASP A 97 12.06 -4.83 -22.55
CA ASP A 97 13.18 -5.73 -22.83
C ASP A 97 13.43 -6.73 -21.68
N TYR A 98 13.05 -6.36 -20.45
CA TYR A 98 13.23 -7.14 -19.22
C TYR A 98 11.93 -7.79 -18.73
N ALA A 99 10.94 -7.96 -19.61
CA ALA A 99 9.61 -8.45 -19.24
C ALA A 99 9.66 -9.79 -18.49
N ARG A 100 10.50 -10.73 -18.91
CA ARG A 100 10.59 -12.04 -18.24
C ARG A 100 11.01 -11.90 -16.78
N ASP A 101 12.13 -11.23 -16.52
CA ASP A 101 12.67 -11.05 -15.17
C ASP A 101 11.70 -10.26 -14.29
N MET A 102 11.07 -9.22 -14.85
CA MET A 102 10.08 -8.42 -14.13
C MET A 102 8.82 -9.22 -13.80
N ARG A 103 8.32 -10.06 -14.71
CA ARG A 103 7.15 -10.91 -14.42
C ARG A 103 7.44 -11.94 -13.32
N GLU A 104 8.62 -12.56 -13.35
CA GLU A 104 9.04 -13.54 -12.35
C GLU A 104 9.26 -12.88 -10.99
N GLY A 105 10.00 -11.77 -10.94
CA GLY A 105 10.18 -10.97 -9.73
C GLY A 105 8.87 -10.43 -9.16
N LEU A 106 8.00 -9.92 -10.02
CA LEU A 106 6.68 -9.41 -9.62
C LEU A 106 5.80 -10.53 -9.05
N SER A 107 5.77 -11.70 -9.69
CA SER A 107 5.03 -12.85 -9.17
C SER A 107 5.51 -13.28 -7.78
N ALA A 108 6.83 -13.30 -7.57
CA ALA A 108 7.42 -13.67 -6.28
C ALA A 108 7.11 -12.62 -5.21
N ALA A 109 7.24 -11.33 -5.54
CA ALA A 109 6.95 -10.22 -4.63
C ALA A 109 5.47 -10.16 -4.23
N LEU A 110 4.54 -10.39 -5.17
CA LEU A 110 3.11 -10.43 -4.87
C LEU A 110 2.77 -11.59 -3.93
N ALA A 111 3.34 -12.78 -4.17
CA ALA A 111 3.15 -13.91 -3.27
C ALA A 111 3.75 -13.65 -1.88
N HIS A 112 4.93 -13.01 -1.82
CA HIS A 112 5.56 -12.60 -0.57
C HIS A 112 4.71 -11.60 0.21
N ALA A 113 4.05 -10.67 -0.48
CA ALA A 113 3.12 -9.70 0.10
C ALA A 113 1.73 -10.29 0.44
N GLY A 114 1.52 -11.60 0.28
CA GLY A 114 0.31 -12.29 0.70
C GLY A 114 -0.83 -12.31 -0.33
N PHE A 115 -0.61 -11.82 -1.56
CA PHE A 115 -1.62 -11.85 -2.61
C PHE A 115 -1.75 -13.25 -3.23
N THR A 116 -2.97 -13.60 -3.64
CA THR A 116 -3.20 -14.82 -4.42
C THR A 116 -2.84 -14.57 -5.88
N VAL A 117 -1.74 -15.16 -6.34
CA VAL A 117 -1.26 -15.01 -7.73
C VAL A 117 -1.91 -16.06 -8.64
N THR A 118 -2.67 -15.61 -9.66
CA THR A 118 -3.35 -16.51 -10.60
C THR A 118 -3.61 -15.85 -11.95
N SER A 119 -3.71 -16.66 -13.02
CA SER A 119 -3.99 -16.17 -14.38
C SER A 119 -5.46 -15.76 -14.58
N ALA A 120 -6.37 -16.29 -13.76
CA ALA A 120 -7.81 -15.97 -13.78
C ALA A 120 -8.18 -14.88 -12.75
N ALA A 121 -7.23 -13.99 -12.43
CA ALA A 121 -7.43 -12.95 -11.45
C ALA A 121 -8.31 -11.81 -11.97
N GLN A 122 -9.03 -11.18 -11.03
CA GLN A 122 -9.81 -9.96 -11.28
C GLN A 122 -8.91 -8.73 -11.49
N TYR A 123 -7.74 -8.69 -10.86
CA TYR A 123 -6.83 -7.55 -10.97
C TYR A 123 -5.56 -7.91 -11.71
N THR A 124 -5.01 -6.94 -12.44
CA THR A 124 -3.72 -7.08 -13.11
C THR A 124 -2.71 -6.14 -12.50
N VAL A 125 -1.56 -6.66 -12.07
CA VAL A 125 -0.42 -5.85 -11.63
C VAL A 125 0.59 -5.86 -12.78
N PHE A 126 0.89 -4.70 -13.31
CA PHE A 126 1.76 -4.53 -14.46
C PHE A 126 3.07 -3.87 -14.05
N ALA A 127 4.20 -4.51 -14.36
CA ALA A 127 5.54 -3.97 -14.14
C ALA A 127 6.25 -3.61 -15.45
N ARG A 128 6.97 -2.49 -15.45
CA ARG A 128 7.85 -2.07 -16.54
C ARG A 128 9.16 -1.56 -15.94
N LEU A 129 10.27 -2.03 -16.49
CA LEU A 129 11.61 -1.54 -16.16
C LEU A 129 12.23 -0.95 -17.43
N ASP A 130 12.46 0.35 -17.41
CA ASP A 130 13.21 1.06 -18.44
C ASP A 130 14.61 1.36 -17.90
N ILE A 131 15.65 0.98 -18.64
CA ILE A 131 17.05 1.19 -18.24
C ILE A 131 17.73 2.09 -19.26
N GLU A 132 18.36 3.15 -18.77
CA GLU A 132 19.22 4.03 -19.55
C GLU A 132 20.69 3.72 -19.25
N ASP A 133 21.45 3.46 -20.32
CA ASP A 133 22.91 3.34 -20.28
C ASP A 133 23.53 4.74 -20.31
N LEU A 134 24.28 5.08 -19.26
CA LEU A 134 25.08 6.31 -19.24
C LEU A 134 26.48 6.01 -19.75
N SER A 135 27.00 6.91 -20.59
CA SER A 135 28.36 6.85 -21.13
C SER A 135 29.37 6.46 -20.03
N PRO A 136 30.17 5.40 -20.25
CA PRO A 136 31.13 4.94 -19.25
C PRO A 136 32.08 6.06 -18.84
N ARG A 137 32.39 6.13 -17.55
CA ARG A 137 33.31 7.13 -17.00
C ARG A 137 34.29 6.46 -16.04
N ASP A 138 35.59 6.68 -16.28
CA ASP A 138 36.67 6.17 -15.43
C ASP A 138 36.60 4.64 -15.22
N GLY A 139 36.19 3.89 -16.26
CA GLY A 139 36.05 2.43 -16.20
C GLY A 139 34.78 1.93 -15.51
N TRP A 140 33.87 2.82 -15.11
CA TRP A 140 32.56 2.48 -14.55
C TRP A 140 31.45 2.60 -15.60
N HIS A 141 30.60 1.58 -15.62
CA HIS A 141 29.38 1.51 -16.38
C HIS A 141 28.22 1.79 -15.44
N TRP A 142 27.43 2.82 -15.73
CA TRP A 142 26.32 3.26 -14.89
C TRP A 142 24.99 2.93 -15.57
N ARG A 143 24.00 2.55 -14.76
CA ARG A 143 22.63 2.28 -15.18
C ARG A 143 21.67 3.10 -14.36
N ASN A 144 20.84 3.87 -15.04
CA ASN A 144 19.66 4.49 -14.43
C ASN A 144 18.43 3.67 -14.82
N GLY A 145 17.80 3.05 -13.83
CA GLY A 145 16.55 2.31 -14.01
C GLY A 145 15.35 3.13 -13.57
N VAL A 146 14.23 2.97 -14.27
CA VAL A 146 12.91 3.37 -13.81
C VAL A 146 12.05 2.13 -13.74
N LEU A 147 11.71 1.71 -12.53
CA LEU A 147 10.70 0.69 -12.30
C LEU A 147 9.36 1.37 -12.11
N GLU A 148 8.38 1.04 -12.94
CA GLU A 148 6.99 1.44 -12.78
C GLU A 148 6.13 0.21 -12.56
N VAL A 149 5.28 0.27 -11.53
CA VAL A 149 4.24 -0.72 -11.27
C VAL A 149 2.88 -0.02 -11.28
N SER A 150 1.91 -0.62 -11.95
CA SER A 150 0.52 -0.17 -11.92
C SER A 150 -0.43 -1.32 -11.59
N LEU A 151 -1.48 -1.02 -10.85
CA LEU A 151 -2.59 -1.92 -10.57
C LEU A 151 -3.77 -1.53 -11.45
N ARG A 152 -4.39 -2.51 -12.09
CA ARG A 152 -5.59 -2.34 -12.92
C ARG A 152 -6.71 -3.26 -12.48
N ASP A 153 -7.93 -2.76 -12.57
CA ASP A 153 -9.16 -3.53 -12.31
C ASP A 153 -9.46 -4.52 -13.46
N GLU A 154 -10.55 -5.28 -13.31
CA GLU A 154 -10.98 -6.28 -14.29
C GLU A 154 -11.37 -5.67 -15.66
N TYR A 155 -11.69 -4.37 -15.69
CA TYR A 155 -12.03 -3.60 -16.88
C TYR A 155 -10.81 -2.91 -17.50
N GLY A 156 -9.63 -3.01 -16.86
CA GLY A 156 -8.39 -2.39 -17.30
C GLY A 156 -8.22 -0.94 -16.85
N HIS A 157 -9.10 -0.40 -16.00
CA HIS A 157 -8.92 0.93 -15.42
C HIS A 157 -7.80 0.93 -14.40
N SER A 158 -7.04 2.02 -14.38
CA SER A 158 -5.95 2.21 -13.42
C SER A 158 -6.51 2.44 -12.02
N VAL A 159 -6.17 1.56 -11.08
CA VAL A 159 -6.45 1.74 -9.64
C VAL A 159 -5.38 2.63 -9.01
N GLY A 160 -4.12 2.49 -9.45
CA GLY A 160 -3.00 3.28 -8.96
C GLY A 160 -1.68 2.86 -9.61
N SER A 161 -0.64 3.69 -9.45
CA SER A 161 0.71 3.37 -9.89
C SER A 161 1.77 3.92 -8.95
N ARG A 162 2.93 3.27 -8.96
CA ARG A 162 4.11 3.64 -8.18
C ARG A 162 5.34 3.54 -9.07
N ARG A 163 6.25 4.50 -8.90
CA ARG A 163 7.51 4.56 -9.66
C ARG A 163 8.70 4.67 -8.72
N TRP A 164 9.74 3.90 -9.02
CA TRP A 164 11.03 3.94 -8.34
C TRP A 164 12.13 4.29 -9.33
N VAL A 165 13.07 5.13 -8.89
CA VAL A 165 14.28 5.44 -9.64
C VAL A 165 15.42 4.64 -9.02
N LEU A 166 16.07 3.83 -9.84
CA LEU A 166 17.11 2.91 -9.46
C LEU A 166 18.42 3.36 -10.11
N LYS A 167 19.54 3.20 -9.39
CA LYS A 167 20.86 3.55 -9.90
C LYS A 167 21.86 2.50 -9.48
N GLU A 168 22.49 1.88 -10.45
CA GLU A 168 23.50 0.86 -10.23
C GLU A 168 24.72 1.11 -11.10
N ALA A 169 25.86 0.60 -10.66
CA ALA A 169 27.10 0.68 -11.41
C ALA A 169 27.98 -0.54 -11.20
N ALA A 170 28.78 -0.84 -12.21
CA ALA A 170 29.85 -1.83 -12.11
C ALA A 170 31.00 -1.48 -13.06
N THR A 171 32.16 -2.10 -12.83
CA THR A 171 33.32 -1.99 -13.73
C THR A 171 33.20 -2.86 -14.98
N ASP A 172 32.19 -3.74 -15.01
CA ASP A 172 31.84 -4.58 -16.15
C ASP A 172 30.40 -4.24 -16.59
N PRO A 173 30.14 -4.02 -17.88
CA PRO A 173 28.82 -3.59 -18.37
C PRO A 173 27.74 -4.65 -18.13
N ALA A 174 28.03 -5.94 -18.33
CA ALA A 174 27.05 -7.00 -18.12
C ALA A 174 26.71 -7.16 -16.62
N LEU A 175 27.68 -6.93 -15.74
CA LEU A 175 27.44 -6.86 -14.30
C LEU A 175 26.58 -5.64 -13.92
N ALA A 176 26.77 -4.49 -14.57
CA ALA A 176 25.95 -3.30 -14.33
C ALA A 176 24.48 -3.54 -14.74
N ASP A 177 24.26 -4.17 -15.89
CA ASP A 177 22.92 -4.57 -16.37
C ASP A 177 22.25 -5.55 -15.38
N ARG A 178 23.00 -6.54 -14.91
CA ARG A 178 22.49 -7.51 -13.94
C ARG A 178 22.11 -6.85 -12.61
N ARG A 179 22.95 -5.97 -12.09
CA ARG A 179 22.71 -5.29 -10.81
C ARG A 179 21.45 -4.45 -10.83
N ILE A 180 21.18 -3.72 -11.90
CA ILE A 180 19.98 -2.87 -11.96
C ILE A 180 18.69 -3.71 -12.02
N ILE A 181 18.72 -4.88 -12.66
CA ILE A 181 17.60 -5.84 -12.65
C ILE A 181 17.42 -6.44 -11.24
N GLU A 182 18.51 -6.87 -10.60
CA GLU A 182 18.48 -7.41 -9.23
C GLU A 182 17.96 -6.35 -8.24
N ALA A 183 18.37 -5.09 -8.38
CA ALA A 183 17.86 -3.97 -7.59
C ALA A 183 16.36 -3.75 -7.81
N ALA A 184 15.88 -3.81 -9.06
CA ALA A 184 14.46 -3.69 -9.35
C ALA A 184 13.63 -4.82 -8.71
N VAL A 185 14.11 -6.07 -8.78
CA VAL A 185 13.44 -7.21 -8.14
C VAL A 185 13.46 -7.07 -6.61
N ALA A 186 14.58 -6.63 -6.02
CA ALA A 186 14.67 -6.38 -4.59
C ALA A 186 13.67 -5.30 -4.16
N THR A 187 13.56 -4.19 -4.90
CA THR A 187 12.55 -3.15 -4.66
C THR A 187 11.13 -3.70 -4.71
N LEU A 188 10.82 -4.60 -5.65
CA LEU A 188 9.50 -5.25 -5.68
C LEU A 188 9.27 -6.06 -4.40
N VAL A 189 10.22 -6.87 -3.95
CA VAL A 189 10.05 -7.69 -2.74
C VAL A 189 9.87 -6.81 -1.50
N ASP A 190 10.64 -5.75 -1.37
CA ASP A 190 10.66 -4.90 -0.18
C ASP A 190 9.48 -3.91 -0.11
N GLU A 191 9.02 -3.38 -1.26
CA GLU A 191 8.11 -2.23 -1.28
C GLU A 191 6.76 -2.49 -1.96
N LEU A 192 6.59 -3.56 -2.74
CA LEU A 192 5.39 -3.74 -3.57
C LEU A 192 4.10 -3.86 -2.76
N GLY A 193 4.12 -4.61 -1.65
CA GLY A 193 2.95 -4.78 -0.80
C GLY A 193 2.44 -3.43 -0.31
N ALA A 194 3.33 -2.65 0.33
CA ALA A 194 3.03 -1.30 0.81
C ALA A 194 2.57 -0.37 -0.32
N ALA A 195 3.20 -0.44 -1.50
CA ALA A 195 2.79 0.35 -2.65
C ALA A 195 1.35 0.03 -3.10
N ILE A 196 0.99 -1.25 -3.22
CA ILE A 196 -0.38 -1.66 -3.59
C ILE A 196 -1.39 -1.22 -2.54
N PHE A 197 -1.06 -1.36 -1.25
CA PHE A 197 -1.91 -0.86 -0.18
C PHE A 197 -2.12 0.64 -0.23
N SER A 198 -1.09 1.43 -0.58
CA SER A 198 -1.24 2.88 -0.71
C SER A 198 -2.19 3.31 -1.83
N PHE A 199 -2.52 2.43 -2.79
CA PHE A 199 -3.55 2.71 -3.80
C PHE A 199 -4.98 2.59 -3.23
N THR A 200 -5.09 2.04 -2.02
CA THR A 200 -6.33 1.94 -1.23
C THR A 200 -6.44 3.02 -0.16
N GLU A 201 -5.47 3.93 -0.04
CA GLU A 201 -5.55 5.11 0.83
C GLU A 201 -6.02 6.34 0.04
#